data_AF-A0A452Y3P4-F1
#
_entry.id   AF-A0A452Y3P4-F1
#
_cell.length_a   1.000
_cell.length_b   1.000
_cell.length_c   1.000
_cell.angle_alpha   90.00
_cell.angle_beta   90.00
_cell.angle_gamma   90.00
#
_symmetry.space_group_name_H-M   'P 1'
#
loop_
_entity.id
_entity.type
_entity.pdbx_description
1 polymer ?
#
loop_
_entity_poly.entity_id
_entity_poly.type
_entity_poly.pdbx_seq_one_letter_code
_entity_poly.pdbx_strand_id
1 'polypeptide(L)' 'MDSLWHASVIVLVLLFIGGSDANPAARRHSQLDVNHKKQPLQTFRPYNIAHRGSNGEIPEETAAAYL' A
#
# COMPACT_ATOMS: atom_id res chain seq x y z
N MET A 1 4.44 14.00 39.87
CA MET A 1 5.26 14.37 38.68
C MET A 1 5.80 13.11 37.98
N ASP A 2 5.85 11.98 38.69
CA ASP A 2 6.42 10.71 38.21
C ASP A 2 5.52 9.99 37.20
N SER A 3 4.20 9.98 37.40
CA SER A 3 3.28 9.29 36.48
C SER A 3 3.30 9.85 35.06
N LEU A 4 3.52 11.16 34.89
CA LEU A 4 3.60 11.81 33.58
C LEU A 4 4.90 11.47 32.85
N TRP A 5 6.00 11.32 33.59
CA TRP A 5 7.29 10.88 33.06
C TRP A 5 7.21 9.46 32.50
N HIS A 6 6.64 8.52 33.27
CA HIS A 6 6.50 7.14 32.84
C HIS A 6 5.56 7.02 31.63
N ALA A 7 4.45 7.77 31.63
CA ALA A 7 3.54 7.82 30.48
C ALA A 7 4.24 8.35 29.22
N SER A 8 5.04 9.41 29.36
CA SER A 8 5.82 9.98 28.24
C SER A 8 6.83 8.98 27.67
N VAL A 9 7.56 8.27 28.52
CA VAL A 9 8.52 7.23 28.11
C VAL A 9 7.80 6.07 27.41
N ILE A 10 6.65 5.64 27.91
CA ILE A 10 5.87 4.56 27.28
C ILE A 10 5.38 4.98 25.90
N VAL A 11 4.85 6.20 25.74
CA VAL A 11 4.43 6.73 24.44
C VAL A 11 5.60 6.82 23.47
N LEU A 12 6.76 7.28 23.95
CA LEU A 12 7.99 7.34 23.15
C LEU A 12 8.39 5.94 22.65
N VAL A 13 8.44 4.96 23.55
CA VAL A 13 8.76 3.56 23.22
C VAL A 13 7.76 2.98 22.21
N LEU A 14 6.47 3.23 22.38
CA LEU A 14 5.43 2.77 21.45
C LEU A 14 5.57 3.39 20.05
N LEU A 15 5.99 4.66 19.96
CA LEU A 15 6.23 5.34 18.67
C LEU A 15 7.48 4.83 17.95
N PHE A 16 8.51 4.39 18.67
CA PHE A 16 9.75 3.88 18.07
C PHE A 16 9.73 2.36 17.78
N ILE A 17 8.95 1.58 18.53
CA ILE A 17 8.79 0.13 18.30
C ILE A 17 7.64 -0.15 17.32
N GLY A 18 6.59 0.66 17.36
CA GLY A 18 5.48 0.61 16.41
C GLY A 18 5.88 1.26 15.09
N GLY A 19 6.71 0.56 14.31
CA GLY A 19 6.96 0.95 12.92
C GLY A 19 5.63 1.12 12.19
N SER A 20 5.51 2.19 11.41
CA SER A 20 4.41 2.32 10.46
C SER A 20 4.60 1.23 9.41
N ASP A 21 3.86 0.12 9.52
CA ASP A 21 3.69 -0.83 8.42
C ASP A 21 2.91 -0.09 7.33
N ALA A 22 3.63 0.68 6.52
CA ALA A 22 3.14 1.11 5.24
C ALA A 22 2.81 -0.17 4.48
N ASN A 23 1.52 -0.37 4.17
CA ASN A 23 1.05 -1.51 3.39
C ASN A 23 2.03 -1.74 2.22
N PRO A 24 2.68 -2.91 2.12
CA PRO A 24 3.64 -3.15 1.04
C PRO A 24 2.98 -3.07 -0.35
N ALA A 25 1.65 -3.21 -0.43
CA ALA A 25 0.87 -2.95 -1.65
C ALA A 25 0.68 -1.44 -1.95
N ALA A 26 0.86 -0.56 -0.96
CA ALA A 26 0.89 0.89 -1.12
C ALA A 26 2.29 1.42 -1.48
N ARG A 27 3.14 0.60 -2.12
CA ARG A 27 4.33 1.13 -2.79
C ARG A 27 3.90 2.25 -3.72
N ARG A 28 4.43 3.44 -3.46
CA ARG A 28 4.27 4.62 -4.31
C ARG A 28 4.61 4.20 -5.75
N HIS A 29 3.60 4.17 -6.61
CA HIS A 29 3.72 3.80 -8.03
C HIS A 29 4.76 4.65 -8.79
N SER A 30 5.31 5.70 -8.17
CA SER A 30 6.36 6.55 -8.70
C SER A 30 7.77 5.96 -8.60
N GLN A 31 7.97 4.82 -7.95
CA GLN A 31 9.24 4.07 -7.97
C GLN A 31 9.15 2.84 -8.86
N LEU A 32 8.42 2.96 -9.98
CA LEU A 32 8.72 2.13 -11.14
C LEU A 32 10.10 2.57 -11.62
N ASP A 33 11.08 1.67 -11.48
CA ASP A 33 12.45 1.90 -11.90
C ASP A 33 12.47 2.47 -13.33
N VAL A 34 12.83 3.74 -13.44
CA VAL A 34 12.96 4.47 -14.71
C VAL A 34 14.03 3.86 -15.62
N ASN A 35 14.88 2.98 -15.07
CA ASN A 35 15.92 2.25 -15.76
C ASN A 35 15.50 0.85 -16.25
N HIS A 36 14.33 0.33 -15.84
CA HIS A 36 13.79 -0.88 -16.46
C HIS A 36 13.17 -0.49 -17.81
N LYS A 37 13.79 -0.95 -18.90
CA LYS A 37 13.25 -0.87 -20.26
C LYS A 37 11.77 -1.23 -20.22
N LYS A 38 10.89 -0.23 -20.37
CA LYS A 38 9.45 -0.44 -20.35
C LYS A 38 9.12 -1.49 -21.41
N GLN A 39 8.50 -2.59 -20.98
CA GLN A 39 8.03 -3.61 -21.90
C GLN A 39 7.04 -2.95 -22.87
N PRO A 40 7.10 -3.26 -24.18
CA PRO A 40 6.14 -2.72 -25.12
C PRO A 40 4.73 -3.18 -24.75
N LEU A 41 3.75 -2.31 -25.03
CA LEU A 41 2.34 -2.68 -24.89
C LEU A 41 2.05 -3.90 -25.76
N GLN A 42 1.43 -4.92 -25.18
CA GLN A 42 0.93 -6.07 -25.91
C GLN A 42 -0.14 -5.62 -26.92
N THR A 43 0.04 -5.98 -28.19
CA THR A 43 -0.85 -5.60 -29.29
C THR A 43 -1.61 -6.78 -29.91
N PHE A 44 -1.29 -8.02 -29.55
CA PHE A 44 -1.86 -9.21 -30.20
C PHE A 44 -3.21 -9.68 -29.62
N ARG A 45 -3.61 -9.21 -28.43
CA ARG A 45 -4.89 -9.55 -27.80
C ARG A 45 -5.42 -8.41 -26.92
N PRO A 46 -6.74 -8.33 -26.69
CA PRO A 46 -7.34 -7.38 -25.76
C PRO A 46 -6.87 -7.59 -24.31
N TYR A 47 -6.93 -6.50 -23.54
CA TYR A 47 -6.70 -6.51 -22.10
C TYR A 47 -8.01 -6.75 -21.35
N ASN A 48 -7.95 -7.61 -20.33
CA ASN A 48 -9.02 -7.69 -19.34
C ASN A 48 -8.73 -6.67 -18.24
N ILE A 49 -9.39 -5.51 -18.30
CA ILE A 49 -9.20 -4.43 -17.32
C ILE A 49 -10.39 -4.46 -16.36
N ALA A 50 -10.12 -4.72 -15.09
CA ALA A 50 -11.12 -4.63 -14.04
C ALA A 50 -11.40 -3.16 -13.69
N HIS A 51 -12.62 -2.70 -13.91
CA HIS A 51 -13.03 -1.34 -13.57
C HIS A 51 -13.33 -1.26 -12.06
N ARG A 52 -12.46 -0.59 -11.28
CA ARG A 52 -12.53 -0.49 -9.80
C ARG A 52 -12.32 -1.82 -9.04
N GLY A 53 -11.55 -2.74 -9.63
CA GLY A 53 -11.31 -4.07 -9.07
C GLY A 53 -12.42 -5.07 -9.42
N SER A 54 -12.54 -6.18 -8.67
CA SER A 54 -13.61 -7.18 -8.83
C SER A 54 -14.98 -6.69 -8.34
N ASN A 55 -15.43 -5.55 -8.88
CA ASN A 55 -16.60 -4.80 -8.45
C ASN A 55 -17.95 -5.55 -8.58
N GLY A 56 -17.99 -6.66 -9.33
CA GLY A 56 -19.16 -7.53 -9.42
C GLY A 56 -19.31 -8.52 -8.27
N GLU A 57 -18.23 -8.76 -7.51
CA GLU A 57 -18.19 -9.74 -6.43
C GLU A 57 -17.85 -9.09 -5.07
N ILE A 58 -17.04 -8.03 -5.09
CA ILE A 58 -16.47 -7.38 -3.91
C ILE A 58 -16.73 -5.88 -4.00
N PRO A 59 -16.91 -5.15 -2.87
CA PRO A 59 -17.02 -3.71 -2.91
C PRO A 59 -15.87 -3.04 -3.66
N GLU A 60 -16.25 -2.15 -4.58
CA GLU A 60 -15.37 -1.34 -5.42
C GLU A 60 -14.33 -0.57 -4.61
N GLU A 61 -13.16 -0.36 -5.23
CA GLU A 61 -12.05 0.42 -4.66
C GLU A 61 -11.53 -0.05 -3.30
N THR A 62 -11.81 -1.30 -2.92
CA THR A 62 -11.25 -1.92 -1.71
C THR A 62 -9.97 -2.70 -2.02
N ALA A 63 -9.13 -2.91 -1.00
CA ALA A 63 -7.92 -3.73 -1.15
C ALA A 63 -8.25 -5.14 -1.67
N ALA A 64 -9.33 -5.75 -1.18
CA ALA A 64 -9.79 -7.06 -1.62
C ALA A 64 -10.23 -7.07 -3.10
N ALA A 65 -10.68 -5.94 -3.66
CA ALA A 65 -11.06 -5.86 -5.07
C ALA A 65 -9.85 -5.81 -6.03
N TYR A 66 -8.64 -5.50 -5.53
CA TYR A 66 -7.42 -5.34 -6.34
C TYR A 66 -6.38 -6.46 -6.16
N LEU A 67 -6.62 -7.42 -5.26
CA LEU A 67 -5.74 -8.56 -4.97
C LEU A 67 -6.20 -9.82 -5.72
#